data_AF-A0A8D1N9Z1-F1
#
_entry.id   AF-A0A8D1N9Z1-F1
#
_cell.length_a   1.000
_cell.length_b   1.000
_cell.length_c   1.000
_cell.angle_alpha   90.00
_cell.angle_beta   90.00
_cell.angle_gamma   90.00
#
_symmetry.space_group_name_H-M   'P 1'
#
loop_
_entity.id
_entity.type
_entity.pdbx_description
1 polymer ?
#
loop_
_entity_poly.entity_id
_entity_poly.type
_entity_poly.pdbx_seq_one_letter_code
_entity_poly.pdbx_strand_id
1 'polypeptide(L)'
;MSALHALQKKQAQLKMRLWELQQLKMKLRDRESFPPDKVPFPMPEVPLVFRGHIQQGREMAKSVVSNLQICYPLPGGSALVTFDDPNVAKQVLQQKEHTIDMEEFRLRVQVQPLELPMLTTIQVASQMSDKKVFVSGIPAGLKLSEEELLDKLEIFFGKTKNGGGDVETRELLQGGVVLGFTKDEVAQQLCQKGQFSVPLGKQQFPLTVSPYVSGEIQKAQVRSQPVPQSMLVLNIPDVLDGPELQDVLEIHFQKPTRGGGEVEAVIVVPPGQRGLAVFTAKSV
;
A
#
# COMPACT_ATOMS: atom_id res chain seq x y z
N MET A 1 -35.92 43.77 43.00
CA MET A 1 -35.15 44.77 42.23
C MET A 1 -33.68 44.37 41.98
N SER A 2 -32.96 43.74 42.92
CA SER A 2 -31.53 43.39 42.76
C SER A 2 -31.22 42.33 41.66
N ALA A 3 -32.03 41.26 41.58
CA ALA A 3 -31.78 40.17 40.62
C ALA A 3 -31.97 40.58 39.15
N LEU A 4 -32.97 41.44 38.86
CA LEU A 4 -33.22 41.94 37.51
C LEU A 4 -32.06 42.82 37.01
N HIS A 5 -31.51 43.65 37.90
CA HIS A 5 -30.35 44.49 37.59
C HIS A 5 -29.08 43.65 37.35
N ALA A 6 -28.88 42.57 38.12
CA ALA A 6 -27.78 41.63 37.89
C ALA A 6 -27.91 40.90 36.52
N LEU A 7 -29.13 40.53 36.13
CA LEU A 7 -29.41 39.90 34.85
C LEU A 7 -29.16 40.85 33.67
N GLN A 8 -29.60 42.11 33.79
CA GLN A 8 -29.36 43.14 32.78
C GLN A 8 -27.87 43.43 32.61
N LYS A 9 -27.11 43.50 33.71
CA LYS A 9 -25.65 43.66 33.67
C LYS A 9 -24.96 42.49 32.97
N LYS A 10 -25.38 41.25 33.26
CA LYS A 10 -24.86 40.03 32.63
C LYS A 10 -25.22 39.96 31.14
N GLN A 11 -26.42 40.38 30.77
CA GLN A 11 -26.86 40.46 29.39
C GLN A 11 -26.05 41.49 28.59
N ALA A 12 -25.76 42.66 29.17
CA ALA A 12 -24.90 43.67 28.55
C ALA A 12 -23.47 43.15 28.35
N GLN A 13 -22.92 42.45 29.35
CA GLN A 13 -21.58 41.87 29.27
C GLN A 13 -21.48 40.78 28.20
N LEU A 14 -22.50 39.93 28.06
CA LEU A 14 -22.55 38.91 27.01
C LEU A 14 -22.65 39.51 25.61
N LYS A 15 -23.43 40.59 25.45
CA LYS A 15 -23.51 41.32 24.17
C LYS A 15 -22.17 41.92 23.76
N MET A 16 -21.42 42.50 24.71
CA MET A 16 -20.06 42.98 24.45
C MET A 16 -19.12 41.86 24.00
N ARG A 17 -19.10 40.73 24.73
CA ARG A 17 -18.26 39.58 24.33
C ARG A 17 -18.63 39.00 22.97
N LEU A 18 -19.93 38.98 22.65
CA LEU A 18 -20.39 38.53 21.33
C LEU A 18 -19.84 39.44 20.22
N TRP A 19 -19.87 40.75 20.44
CA TRP A 19 -19.33 41.74 19.50
C TRP A 19 -17.81 41.60 19.34
N GLU A 20 -17.06 41.43 20.43
CA GLU A 20 -15.61 41.16 20.40
C GLU A 20 -15.27 39.88 19.62
N LEU A 21 -16.01 38.79 19.84
CA LEU A 21 -15.82 37.53 19.11
C LEU A 21 -16.15 37.67 17.62
N GLN A 22 -17.16 38.46 17.27
CA GLN A 22 -17.48 38.77 15.87
C GLN A 22 -16.38 39.58 15.19
N GLN A 23 -15.80 40.56 15.89
CA GLN A 23 -14.65 41.32 15.40
C GLN A 23 -13.40 40.44 15.26
N LEU A 24 -13.15 39.54 16.21
CA LEU A 24 -12.05 38.58 16.11
C LEU A 24 -12.23 37.63 14.91
N LYS A 25 -13.47 37.17 14.68
CA LYS A 25 -13.83 36.33 13.53
C LYS A 25 -13.65 37.06 12.19
N MET A 26 -13.96 38.35 12.11
CA MET A 26 -13.68 39.14 10.91
C MET A 26 -12.18 39.34 10.70
N LYS A 27 -11.41 39.64 11.75
CA LYS A 27 -9.94 39.74 11.66
C LYS A 27 -9.26 38.44 11.27
N LEU A 28 -9.78 37.29 11.72
CA LEU A 28 -9.29 35.98 11.28
C LEU A 28 -9.62 35.73 9.81
N ARG A 29 -10.81 36.12 9.35
CA ARG A 29 -11.22 36.04 7.94
C ARG A 29 -10.40 36.98 7.04
N ASP A 30 -10.01 38.14 7.53
CA ASP A 30 -9.09 39.05 6.82
C ASP A 30 -7.64 38.54 6.86
N ARG A 31 -7.24 37.80 7.90
CA ARG A 31 -5.95 37.09 7.93
C ARG A 31 -5.94 35.84 7.03
N GLU A 32 -7.12 35.30 6.71
CA GLU A 32 -7.35 34.29 5.67
C GLU A 32 -7.41 34.91 4.25
N SER A 33 -7.21 36.22 4.08
CA SER A 33 -7.10 36.87 2.76
C SER A 33 -5.73 36.71 2.08
N PHE A 34 -4.94 35.73 2.50
CA PHE A 34 -3.88 35.23 1.62
C PHE A 34 -4.55 34.56 0.41
N PRO A 35 -4.21 34.95 -0.82
CA PRO A 35 -4.83 34.36 -2.00
C PRO A 35 -4.60 32.84 -1.99
N PRO A 36 -5.65 32.01 -2.15
CA PRO A 36 -5.52 30.54 -2.11
C PRO A 36 -4.77 29.95 -3.32
N ASP A 37 -4.29 30.79 -4.24
CA ASP A 37 -3.53 30.38 -5.43
C ASP A 37 -2.08 30.85 -5.35
N LYS A 38 -1.22 30.04 -4.72
CA LYS A 38 0.20 29.82 -5.09
C LYS A 38 0.84 28.78 -4.18
N VAL A 39 0.34 27.55 -4.27
CA VAL A 39 1.22 26.39 -4.13
C VAL A 39 2.12 26.41 -5.38
N PRO A 40 3.47 26.29 -5.31
CA PRO A 40 4.33 26.37 -6.50
C PRO A 40 4.12 25.24 -7.51
N PHE A 41 3.18 24.32 -7.25
CA PHE A 41 2.87 23.18 -8.09
C PHE A 41 1.34 22.99 -8.11
N PRO A 42 0.75 22.71 -9.29
CA PRO A 42 -0.68 22.47 -9.39
C PRO A 42 -1.03 21.15 -8.69
N MET A 43 -1.81 21.22 -7.60
CA MET A 43 -2.41 20.03 -7.00
C MET A 43 -3.77 19.78 -7.67
N PRO A 44 -4.05 18.57 -8.18
CA PRO A 44 -5.42 18.19 -8.49
C PRO A 44 -6.15 17.94 -7.16
N GLU A 45 -7.12 18.78 -6.80
CA GLU A 45 -8.05 18.58 -5.67
C GLU A 45 -9.09 17.46 -5.94
N VAL A 46 -8.77 16.52 -6.82
CA VAL A 46 -9.66 15.43 -7.20
C VAL A 46 -9.39 14.25 -6.26
N PRO A 47 -10.40 13.67 -5.59
CA PRO A 47 -10.21 12.42 -4.86
C PRO A 47 -9.65 11.38 -5.83
N LEU A 48 -8.39 11.02 -5.64
CA LEU A 48 -7.69 10.06 -6.48
C LEU A 48 -8.29 8.68 -6.19
N VAL A 49 -9.24 8.29 -7.03
CA VAL A 49 -9.76 6.92 -7.06
C VAL A 49 -8.78 6.11 -7.88
N PHE A 50 -7.89 5.37 -7.21
CA PHE A 50 -7.04 4.40 -7.86
C PHE A 50 -7.91 3.21 -8.28
N ARG A 51 -8.41 3.26 -9.51
CA ARG A 51 -8.92 2.09 -10.23
C ARG A 51 -7.73 1.49 -10.94
N GLY A 52 -7.07 0.50 -10.34
CA GLY A 52 -5.93 -0.17 -10.94
C GLY A 52 -6.28 -0.71 -12.32
N HIS A 53 -5.89 0.03 -13.37
CA HIS A 53 -5.92 -0.45 -14.75
C HIS A 53 -4.47 -0.60 -15.18
N ILE A 54 -4.05 -1.83 -15.46
CA ILE A 54 -2.75 -2.13 -16.08
C ILE A 54 -2.89 -1.82 -17.58
N GLN A 55 -2.97 -0.54 -17.94
CA GLN A 55 -2.87 -0.15 -19.35
C GLN A 55 -1.40 0.00 -19.73
N GLN A 56 -0.96 -0.82 -20.68
CA GLN A 56 0.30 -0.64 -21.40
C GLN A 56 0.18 0.64 -22.23
N GLY A 57 0.62 1.77 -21.69
CA GLY A 57 0.70 3.01 -22.46
C GLY A 57 0.74 4.26 -21.60
N ARG A 58 1.87 4.99 -21.71
CA ARG A 58 2.24 6.27 -21.09
C ARG A 58 2.70 6.23 -19.64
N GLU A 59 3.95 6.63 -19.45
CA GLU A 59 4.58 6.98 -18.18
C GLU A 59 3.89 8.18 -17.54
N MET A 60 2.84 7.92 -16.78
CA MET A 60 2.57 8.68 -15.55
C MET A 60 3.04 7.81 -14.40
N ALA A 61 3.63 8.45 -13.37
CA ALA A 61 4.17 7.78 -12.19
C ALA A 61 3.18 6.75 -11.66
N LYS A 62 3.39 5.48 -12.03
CA LYS A 62 2.57 4.36 -11.59
C LYS A 62 2.83 4.28 -10.10
N SER A 63 1.86 4.67 -9.29
CA SER A 63 1.90 4.41 -7.85
C SER A 63 1.82 2.89 -7.68
N VAL A 64 2.98 2.24 -7.66
CA VAL A 64 3.07 0.80 -7.47
C VAL A 64 2.80 0.53 -6.00
N VAL A 65 1.72 -0.17 -5.70
CA VAL A 65 1.57 -0.82 -4.39
C VAL A 65 2.69 -1.85 -4.32
N SER A 66 3.76 -1.50 -3.61
CA SER A 66 4.95 -2.32 -3.52
C SER A 66 4.68 -3.50 -2.59
N ASN A 67 5.11 -4.70 -2.98
CA ASN A 67 5.02 -5.93 -2.19
C ASN A 67 3.60 -6.44 -1.87
N LEU A 68 2.62 -6.24 -2.76
CA LEU A 68 1.32 -6.90 -2.59
C LEU A 68 1.50 -8.42 -2.65
N GLN A 69 1.16 -9.10 -1.56
CA GLN A 69 1.16 -10.56 -1.44
C GLN A 69 -0.22 -11.02 -0.99
N ILE A 70 -0.81 -11.95 -1.73
CA ILE A 70 -2.08 -12.58 -1.36
C ILE A 70 -1.75 -13.95 -0.79
N CYS A 71 -2.06 -14.12 0.50
CA CYS A 71 -1.89 -15.38 1.20
C CYS A 71 -3.21 -16.14 1.16
N TYR A 72 -3.24 -17.27 0.46
CA TYR A 72 -4.42 -18.11 0.31
C TYR A 72 -4.24 -19.44 1.07
N PRO A 73 -5.08 -19.71 2.09
CA PRO A 73 -5.00 -20.97 2.82
C PRO A 73 -5.52 -22.13 1.97
N LEU A 74 -4.68 -23.15 1.78
CA LEU A 74 -5.05 -24.37 1.08
C LEU A 74 -5.46 -25.46 2.09
N PRO A 75 -6.66 -26.05 1.94
CA PRO A 75 -7.10 -27.13 2.82
C PRO A 75 -6.25 -28.39 2.62
N GLY A 76 -6.12 -29.22 3.66
CA GLY A 76 -5.50 -30.54 3.51
C GLY A 76 -6.29 -31.43 2.55
N GLY A 77 -5.60 -32.23 1.75
CA GLY A 77 -6.20 -33.03 0.68
C GLY A 77 -6.57 -32.19 -0.54
N SER A 78 -5.78 -31.16 -0.85
CA SER A 78 -5.96 -30.31 -2.03
C SER A 78 -4.67 -30.12 -2.80
N ALA A 79 -4.78 -29.68 -4.05
CA ALA A 79 -3.65 -29.24 -4.84
C ALA A 79 -4.00 -27.97 -5.62
N LEU A 80 -3.01 -27.13 -5.83
CA LEU A 80 -3.07 -25.98 -6.73
C LEU A 80 -2.35 -26.35 -8.02
N VAL A 81 -3.04 -26.22 -9.15
CA VAL A 81 -2.48 -26.45 -10.48
C VAL A 81 -2.47 -25.14 -11.24
N THR A 82 -1.33 -24.79 -11.81
CA THR A 82 -1.12 -23.60 -12.63
C THR A 82 -0.69 -24.04 -14.03
N PHE A 83 -1.38 -23.55 -15.05
CA PHE A 83 -1.12 -23.83 -16.46
C PHE A 83 -0.43 -22.65 -17.13
N ASP A 84 0.33 -22.91 -18.19
CA ASP A 84 0.94 -21.86 -19.01
C ASP A 84 -0.12 -21.07 -19.81
N ASP A 85 -1.14 -21.76 -20.36
CA ASP A 85 -2.25 -21.14 -21.09
C ASP A 85 -3.54 -21.08 -20.25
N PRO A 86 -4.13 -19.89 -20.00
CA PRO A 86 -5.40 -19.75 -19.28
C PRO A 86 -6.60 -20.40 -19.98
N ASN A 87 -6.52 -20.68 -21.28
CA ASN A 87 -7.59 -21.39 -22.00
C ASN A 87 -7.65 -22.87 -21.60
N VAL A 88 -6.50 -23.48 -21.28
CA VAL A 88 -6.42 -24.86 -20.79
C VAL A 88 -7.15 -24.98 -19.47
N ALA A 89 -6.88 -24.09 -18.51
CA ALA A 89 -7.58 -24.06 -17.24
C ALA A 89 -9.10 -23.94 -17.42
N LYS A 90 -9.58 -23.06 -18.31
CA LYS A 90 -11.01 -22.95 -18.62
C LYS A 90 -11.60 -24.25 -19.18
N GLN A 91 -10.86 -24.96 -20.03
CA GLN A 91 -11.31 -26.21 -20.62
C GLN A 91 -11.40 -27.33 -19.57
N VAL A 92 -10.38 -27.47 -18.72
CA VAL A 92 -10.37 -28.43 -17.61
C VAL A 92 -11.52 -28.15 -16.63
N LEU A 93 -11.78 -26.88 -16.32
CA LEU A 93 -12.87 -26.44 -15.43
C LEU A 93 -14.28 -26.69 -15.97
N GLN A 94 -14.45 -27.00 -17.27
CA GLN A 94 -15.76 -27.44 -17.80
C GLN A 94 -16.19 -28.77 -17.17
N GLN A 95 -15.24 -29.60 -16.75
CA GLN A 95 -15.47 -30.86 -16.06
C GLN A 95 -15.09 -30.71 -14.59
N LYS A 96 -16.10 -30.63 -13.71
CA LYS A 96 -15.90 -30.42 -12.26
C LYS A 96 -15.36 -31.65 -11.52
N GLU A 97 -15.54 -32.84 -12.08
CA GLU A 97 -15.08 -34.09 -11.46
C GLU A 97 -14.22 -34.84 -12.45
N HIS A 98 -13.03 -35.25 -11.99
CA HIS A 98 -12.07 -36.02 -12.78
C HIS A 98 -11.82 -37.34 -12.09
N THR A 99 -11.84 -38.41 -12.88
CA THR A 99 -11.40 -39.73 -12.43
C THR A 99 -10.03 -39.99 -13.04
N ILE A 100 -9.03 -40.17 -12.19
CA ILE A 100 -7.67 -40.53 -12.57
C ILE A 100 -7.54 -42.04 -12.41
N ASP A 101 -7.45 -42.73 -13.54
CA ASP A 101 -7.22 -44.17 -13.57
C ASP A 101 -5.74 -44.45 -13.33
N MET A 102 -5.44 -45.14 -12.23
CA MET A 102 -4.12 -45.69 -11.91
C MET A 102 -4.17 -47.21 -12.00
N GLU A 103 -3.00 -47.87 -11.99
CA GLU A 103 -2.91 -49.33 -12.16
C GLU A 103 -3.63 -50.10 -11.05
N GLU A 104 -3.60 -49.59 -9.82
CA GLU A 104 -4.13 -50.30 -8.63
C GLU A 104 -5.48 -49.77 -8.13
N PHE A 105 -5.80 -48.51 -8.38
CA PHE A 105 -7.04 -47.87 -7.93
C PHE A 105 -7.43 -46.66 -8.79
N ARG A 106 -8.61 -46.08 -8.52
CA ARG A 106 -9.12 -44.88 -9.19
C ARG A 106 -9.20 -43.72 -8.20
N LEU A 107 -8.57 -42.59 -8.55
CA LEU A 107 -8.67 -41.36 -7.79
C LEU A 107 -9.84 -40.53 -8.32
N ARG A 108 -10.77 -40.11 -7.45
CA ARG A 108 -11.82 -39.15 -7.81
C ARG A 108 -11.50 -37.81 -7.17
N VAL A 109 -11.30 -36.80 -8.00
CA VAL A 109 -10.96 -35.45 -7.56
C VAL A 109 -11.94 -34.44 -8.13
N GLN A 110 -12.16 -33.36 -7.39
CA GLN A 110 -13.00 -32.25 -7.82
C GLN A 110 -12.15 -31.06 -8.21
N VAL A 111 -12.53 -30.36 -9.26
CA VAL A 111 -11.82 -29.17 -9.74
C VAL A 111 -12.70 -27.95 -9.59
N GLN A 112 -12.11 -26.87 -9.07
CA GLN A 112 -12.78 -25.61 -8.86
C GLN A 112 -11.89 -24.44 -9.34
N PRO A 113 -12.50 -23.37 -9.86
CA PRO A 113 -11.74 -22.16 -10.21
C PRO A 113 -11.09 -21.59 -8.95
N LEU A 114 -9.83 -21.17 -9.05
CA LEU A 114 -9.20 -20.42 -7.98
C LEU A 114 -9.72 -18.99 -8.02
N GLU A 115 -10.38 -18.55 -6.94
CA GLU A 115 -10.72 -17.16 -6.76
C GLU A 115 -9.92 -16.53 -5.62
N LEU A 116 -9.27 -15.41 -5.91
CA LEU A 116 -8.45 -14.69 -4.96
C LEU A 116 -9.10 -13.35 -4.57
N PRO A 117 -8.97 -12.93 -3.30
CA PRO A 117 -9.42 -11.62 -2.84
C PRO A 117 -8.50 -10.52 -3.41
N MET A 118 -8.90 -9.91 -4.51
CA MET A 118 -8.16 -8.84 -5.18
C MET A 118 -8.60 -7.47 -4.71
N LEU A 119 -7.63 -6.59 -4.43
CA LEU A 119 -7.88 -5.18 -4.12
C LEU A 119 -8.17 -4.41 -5.42
N THR A 120 -9.42 -4.04 -5.67
CA THR A 120 -9.84 -3.42 -6.94
C THR A 120 -9.81 -1.90 -6.90
N THR A 121 -10.09 -1.31 -5.74
CA THR A 121 -10.19 0.14 -5.57
C THR A 121 -9.55 0.56 -4.27
N ILE A 122 -8.69 1.57 -4.32
CA ILE A 122 -8.19 2.28 -3.15
C ILE A 122 -8.50 3.77 -3.33
N GLN A 123 -9.07 4.39 -2.30
CA GLN A 123 -9.18 5.83 -2.19
C GLN A 123 -8.22 6.28 -1.10
N VAL A 124 -7.29 7.15 -1.48
CA VAL A 124 -6.31 7.72 -0.58
C VAL A 124 -6.62 9.21 -0.48
N ALA A 125 -6.76 9.71 0.74
CA ALA A 125 -6.74 11.14 0.98
C ALA A 125 -5.31 11.56 1.28
N SER A 126 -4.85 12.55 0.54
CA SER A 126 -3.54 13.13 0.72
C SER A 126 -3.66 14.42 1.52
N GLN A 127 -2.87 14.53 2.58
CA GLN A 127 -2.77 15.75 3.38
C GLN A 127 -1.30 16.17 3.48
N MET A 128 -1.03 17.45 3.26
CA MET A 128 0.29 18.02 3.55
C MET A 128 0.48 18.11 5.05
N SER A 129 1.66 17.69 5.52
CA SER A 129 2.05 17.91 6.90
C SER A 129 2.72 19.26 7.05
N ASP A 130 2.21 20.08 7.97
CA ASP A 130 2.81 21.37 8.31
C ASP A 130 4.08 21.23 9.16
N LYS A 131 4.37 20.01 9.66
CA LYS A 131 5.48 19.74 10.60
C LYS A 131 6.51 18.75 10.07
N LYS A 132 6.20 18.02 9.00
CA LYS A 132 7.07 16.99 8.44
C LYS A 132 7.62 17.40 7.08
N VAL A 133 8.87 17.01 6.84
CA VAL A 133 9.54 17.18 5.54
C VAL A 133 10.04 15.83 5.04
N PHE A 134 10.11 15.69 3.73
CA PHE A 134 10.71 14.54 3.06
C PHE A 134 12.07 14.93 2.50
N VAL A 135 13.11 14.18 2.87
CA VAL A 135 14.49 14.36 2.43
C VAL A 135 14.82 13.27 1.42
N SER A 136 15.07 13.68 0.18
CA SER A 136 15.37 12.80 -0.95
C SER A 136 16.76 13.07 -1.53
N GLY A 137 17.22 12.21 -2.44
CA GLY A 137 18.56 12.31 -3.05
C GLY A 137 19.65 11.62 -2.23
N ILE A 138 19.28 10.70 -1.33
CA ILE A 138 20.23 9.92 -0.54
C ILE A 138 20.91 8.88 -1.45
N PRO A 139 22.25 8.88 -1.56
CA PRO A 139 22.97 7.94 -2.41
C PRO A 139 22.80 6.48 -1.94
N ALA A 140 22.37 5.59 -2.84
CA ALA A 140 22.17 4.18 -2.54
C ALA A 140 23.45 3.39 -2.19
N GLY A 141 24.64 3.95 -2.45
CA GLY A 141 25.95 3.33 -2.19
C GLY A 141 26.64 3.80 -0.89
N LEU A 142 25.94 4.51 -0.01
CA LEU A 142 26.52 5.00 1.24
C LEU A 142 26.82 3.85 2.20
N LYS A 143 28.05 3.80 2.72
CA LYS A 143 28.46 2.87 3.78
C LYS A 143 28.01 3.37 5.16
N LEU A 144 26.72 3.64 5.31
CA LEU A 144 26.08 3.99 6.58
C LEU A 144 24.93 3.03 6.82
N SER A 145 24.76 2.61 8.07
CA SER A 145 23.54 1.96 8.52
C SER A 145 22.36 2.94 8.51
N GLU A 146 21.15 2.39 8.53
CA GLU A 146 19.90 3.16 8.61
C GLU A 146 19.90 4.13 9.80
N GLU A 147 20.24 3.66 10.99
CA GLU A 147 20.30 4.50 12.19
C GLU A 147 21.37 5.59 12.09
N GLU A 148 22.56 5.30 11.56
CA GLU A 148 23.61 6.31 11.37
C GLU A 148 23.21 7.41 10.39
N LEU A 149 22.43 7.06 9.36
CA LEU A 149 21.90 8.02 8.41
C LEU A 149 20.86 8.92 9.09
N LEU A 150 19.91 8.33 9.82
CA LEU A 150 18.87 9.06 10.55
C LEU A 150 19.50 10.01 11.58
N ASP A 151 20.48 9.54 12.37
CA ASP A 151 21.21 10.35 13.35
C ASP A 151 21.91 11.55 12.70
N LYS A 152 22.60 11.35 11.57
CA LYS A 152 23.28 12.45 10.86
C LYS A 152 22.31 13.48 10.33
N LEU A 153 21.17 13.04 9.78
CA LEU A 153 20.14 13.93 9.26
C LEU A 153 19.48 14.70 10.40
N GLU A 154 19.16 14.04 11.50
CA GLU A 154 18.64 14.67 12.71
C GLU A 154 19.61 15.73 13.24
N ILE A 155 20.90 15.40 13.40
CA ILE A 155 21.90 16.36 13.88
C ILE A 155 22.08 17.53 12.90
N PHE A 156 21.94 17.29 11.59
CA PHE A 156 22.07 18.36 10.60
C PHE A 156 20.87 19.29 10.60
N PHE A 157 19.65 18.72 10.52
CA PHE A 157 18.40 19.47 10.49
C PHE A 157 17.91 19.90 11.88
N GLY A 158 18.55 19.44 12.95
CA GLY A 158 18.37 19.92 14.32
C GLY A 158 19.02 21.28 14.57
N LYS A 159 20.00 21.66 13.74
CA LYS A 159 20.75 22.90 13.93
C LYS A 159 20.01 24.10 13.34
N THR A 160 19.71 25.08 14.19
CA THR A 160 19.11 26.37 13.80
C THR A 160 19.91 27.11 12.73
N LYS A 161 21.25 26.98 12.70
CA LYS A 161 22.11 27.56 11.66
C LYS A 161 21.77 27.10 10.23
N ASN A 162 21.15 25.93 10.11
CA ASN A 162 20.75 25.37 8.83
C ASN A 162 19.31 25.76 8.44
N GLY A 163 18.60 26.52 9.29
CA GLY A 163 17.15 26.73 9.19
C GLY A 163 16.34 25.58 9.81
N GLY A 164 17.01 24.74 10.60
CA GLY A 164 16.45 23.58 11.27
C GLY A 164 15.90 23.86 12.67
N GLY A 165 15.46 22.82 13.37
CA GLY A 165 14.93 22.89 14.72
C GLY A 165 14.78 21.51 15.34
N ASP A 166 14.28 21.44 16.57
CA ASP A 166 14.16 20.18 17.30
C ASP A 166 13.32 19.15 16.52
N VAL A 167 13.93 18.00 16.24
CA VAL A 167 13.32 16.88 15.52
C VAL A 167 12.57 16.01 16.53
N GLU A 168 11.30 15.77 16.26
CA GLU A 168 10.41 14.95 17.07
C GLU A 168 10.32 13.52 16.54
N THR A 169 10.29 13.35 15.21
CA THR A 169 10.13 12.03 14.57
C THR A 169 11.09 11.87 13.40
N ARG A 170 11.60 10.65 13.21
CA ARG A 170 12.47 10.28 12.07
C ARG A 170 12.05 8.92 11.54
N GLU A 171 11.81 8.82 10.24
CA GLU A 171 11.34 7.58 9.59
C GLU A 171 12.07 7.41 8.25
N LEU A 172 12.67 6.24 7.99
CA LEU A 172 13.20 5.89 6.69
C LEU A 172 12.08 5.35 5.80
N LEU A 173 11.91 5.92 4.61
CA LEU A 173 10.95 5.46 3.59
C LEU A 173 11.67 5.04 2.30
N GLN A 174 10.96 4.38 1.40
CA GLN A 174 11.51 4.07 0.08
C GLN A 174 11.87 5.37 -0.66
N GLY A 175 13.17 5.55 -0.93
CA GLY A 175 13.70 6.70 -1.66
C GLY A 175 14.04 7.94 -0.82
N GLY A 176 13.85 7.92 0.50
CA GLY A 176 14.16 9.09 1.33
C GLY A 176 13.91 8.93 2.82
N VAL A 177 14.10 10.01 3.58
CA VAL A 177 13.86 10.07 5.03
C VAL A 177 12.81 11.13 5.33
N VAL A 178 11.86 10.81 6.20
CA VAL A 178 10.91 11.77 6.75
C VAL A 178 11.42 12.27 8.08
N LEU A 179 11.47 13.59 8.25
CA LEU A 179 11.78 14.25 9.51
C LEU A 179 10.58 15.08 9.95
N GLY A 180 10.14 14.90 11.18
CA GLY A 180 9.11 15.71 11.82
C GLY A 180 9.72 16.63 12.86
N PHE A 181 9.28 17.89 12.89
CA PHE A 181 9.78 18.91 13.78
C PHE A 181 8.72 19.36 14.78
N THR A 182 9.16 19.76 15.96
CA THR A 182 8.26 20.28 17.01
C THR A 182 7.54 21.57 16.59
N LYS A 183 8.18 22.38 15.72
CA LYS A 183 7.68 23.67 15.23
C LYS A 183 7.38 23.63 13.74
N ASP A 184 6.17 24.03 13.39
CA ASP A 184 5.61 23.99 12.03
C ASP A 184 6.38 24.91 11.07
N GLU A 185 6.86 26.05 11.59
CA GLU A 185 7.65 27.04 10.85
C GLU A 185 8.95 26.46 10.27
N VAL A 186 9.54 25.48 10.96
CA VAL A 186 10.82 24.85 10.55
C VAL A 186 10.62 24.05 9.27
N ALA A 187 9.56 23.25 9.19
CA ALA A 187 9.28 22.45 8.00
C ALA A 187 9.08 23.36 6.77
N GLN A 188 8.31 24.45 6.92
CA GLN A 188 8.09 25.42 5.86
C GLN A 188 9.38 26.11 5.39
N GLN A 189 10.23 26.55 6.33
CA GLN A 189 11.51 27.19 6.01
C GLN A 189 12.46 26.23 5.29
N LEU A 190 12.53 24.97 5.74
CA LEU A 190 13.36 23.95 5.10
C LEU A 190 12.88 23.64 3.68
N CYS A 191 11.56 23.53 3.47
CA CYS A 191 10.98 23.32 2.14
C CYS A 191 11.20 24.51 1.19
N GLN A 192 11.15 25.75 1.69
CA GLN A 192 11.44 26.95 0.89
C GLN A 192 12.89 26.98 0.40
N LYS A 193 13.83 26.54 1.24
CA LYS A 193 15.24 26.45 0.87
C LYS A 193 15.52 25.29 -0.10
N GLY A 194 14.80 24.19 0.03
CA GLY A 194 14.69 23.11 -0.96
C GLY A 194 15.93 22.22 -1.09
N GLN A 195 17.15 22.76 -1.20
CA GLN A 195 18.38 21.97 -1.36
C GLN A 195 19.40 22.26 -0.25
N PHE A 196 20.04 21.19 0.22
CA PHE A 196 21.00 21.23 1.31
C PHE A 196 22.21 20.36 1.00
N SER A 197 23.40 20.91 1.24
CA SER A 197 24.64 20.13 1.21
C SER A 197 24.86 19.49 2.57
N VAL A 198 24.57 18.20 2.69
CA VAL A 198 24.61 17.46 3.95
C VAL A 198 25.88 16.60 4.03
N PRO A 199 26.68 16.71 5.10
CA PRO A 199 27.85 15.86 5.29
C PRO A 199 27.44 14.46 5.72
N LEU A 200 27.49 13.49 4.80
CA LEU A 200 27.25 12.08 5.08
C LEU A 200 28.58 11.32 4.99
N GLY A 201 29.16 11.05 6.16
CA GLY A 201 30.47 10.39 6.26
C GLY A 201 31.60 11.38 5.94
N LYS A 202 32.44 11.08 4.94
CA LYS A 202 33.58 11.93 4.54
C LYS A 202 33.26 12.90 3.40
N GLN A 203 32.06 12.81 2.82
CA GLN A 203 31.64 13.59 1.65
C GLN A 203 30.39 14.41 1.97
N GLN A 204 30.16 15.45 1.18
CA GLN A 204 28.91 16.21 1.20
C GLN A 204 28.04 15.79 0.02
N PHE A 205 26.75 15.62 0.27
CA PHE A 205 25.78 15.25 -0.75
C PHE A 205 24.68 16.30 -0.84
N PRO A 206 24.27 16.69 -2.06
CA PRO A 206 23.12 17.56 -2.27
C PRO A 206 21.84 16.75 -2.01
N LEU A 207 21.18 17.02 -0.89
CA LEU A 207 19.88 16.45 -0.56
C LEU A 207 18.77 17.45 -0.85
N THR A 208 17.64 16.96 -1.32
CA THR A 208 16.45 17.78 -1.60
C THR A 208 15.42 17.57 -0.50
N VAL A 209 14.96 18.67 0.09
CA VAL A 209 13.90 18.72 1.09
C VAL A 209 12.62 19.20 0.43
N SER A 210 11.57 18.41 0.52
CA SER A 210 10.24 18.73 0.00
C SER A 210 9.16 18.57 1.08
N PRO A 211 7.98 19.19 0.92
CA PRO A 211 6.85 18.98 1.82
C PRO A 211 6.52 17.49 1.94
N TYR A 212 6.28 17.01 3.16
CA TYR A 212 5.78 15.65 3.35
C TYR A 212 4.27 15.62 3.11
N VAL A 213 3.83 14.69 2.28
CA VAL A 213 2.41 14.43 2.03
C VAL A 213 2.08 13.07 2.61
N SER A 214 1.28 13.04 3.67
CA SER A 214 0.74 11.79 4.20
C SER A 214 -0.45 11.35 3.36
N GLY A 215 -0.47 10.09 2.95
CA GLY A 215 -1.62 9.46 2.32
C GLY A 215 -2.31 8.54 3.31
N GLU A 216 -3.56 8.81 3.64
CA GLU A 216 -4.40 7.92 4.44
C GLU A 216 -5.38 7.16 3.55
N ILE A 217 -5.43 5.83 3.69
CA ILE A 217 -6.40 5.00 2.97
C ILE A 217 -7.77 5.22 3.60
N GLN A 218 -8.64 5.96 2.91
CA GLN A 218 -10.01 6.18 3.36
C GLN A 218 -10.93 5.02 3.00
N LYS A 219 -10.66 4.37 1.86
CA LYS A 219 -11.49 3.27 1.37
C LYS A 219 -10.66 2.26 0.61
N ALA A 220 -10.85 0.98 0.94
CA ALA A 220 -10.32 -0.15 0.20
C ALA A 220 -11.49 -1.06 -0.17
N GLN A 221 -11.57 -1.49 -1.43
CA GLN A 221 -12.55 -2.47 -1.89
C GLN A 221 -11.85 -3.71 -2.38
N VAL A 222 -12.18 -4.83 -1.75
CA VAL A 222 -11.70 -6.17 -2.12
C VAL A 222 -12.83 -6.91 -2.82
N ARG A 223 -12.53 -7.58 -3.93
CA ARG A 223 -13.45 -8.44 -4.66
C ARG A 223 -12.79 -9.78 -4.96
N SER A 224 -13.58 -10.85 -4.90
CA SER A 224 -13.15 -12.15 -5.40
C SER A 224 -12.96 -12.06 -6.92
N GLN A 225 -11.79 -12.41 -7.41
CA GLN A 225 -11.52 -12.48 -8.85
C GLN A 225 -10.92 -13.85 -9.19
N PRO A 226 -11.37 -14.48 -10.29
CA PRO A 226 -10.82 -15.74 -10.74
C PRO A 226 -9.39 -15.52 -11.25
N VAL A 227 -8.49 -16.45 -10.94
CA VAL A 227 -7.14 -16.52 -11.51
C VAL A 227 -7.22 -17.38 -12.77
N PRO A 228 -7.13 -16.79 -13.98
CA PRO A 228 -7.50 -17.50 -15.22
C PRO A 228 -6.67 -18.76 -15.50
N GLN A 229 -5.42 -18.78 -15.05
CA GLN A 229 -4.43 -19.82 -15.29
C GLN A 229 -4.30 -20.84 -14.16
N SER A 230 -4.99 -20.63 -13.03
CA SER A 230 -4.84 -21.48 -11.85
C SER A 230 -6.17 -22.06 -11.38
N MET A 231 -6.12 -23.28 -10.87
CA MET A 231 -7.29 -23.99 -10.36
C MET A 231 -6.97 -24.82 -9.13
N LEU A 232 -7.99 -25.08 -8.33
CA LEU A 232 -7.91 -25.92 -7.15
C LEU A 232 -8.44 -27.31 -7.46
N VAL A 233 -7.67 -28.31 -7.06
CA VAL A 233 -8.05 -29.71 -7.01
C VAL A 233 -8.37 -30.06 -5.56
N LEU A 234 -9.56 -30.57 -5.30
CA LEU A 234 -10.10 -30.87 -3.97
C LEU A 234 -10.51 -32.34 -3.88
N ASN A 235 -10.75 -32.78 -2.63
CA ASN A 235 -11.14 -34.14 -2.28
C ASN A 235 -10.11 -35.18 -2.69
N ILE A 236 -8.82 -34.85 -2.53
CA ILE A 236 -7.75 -35.81 -2.78
C ILE A 236 -7.67 -36.76 -1.58
N PRO A 237 -7.91 -38.08 -1.77
CA PRO A 237 -7.81 -39.05 -0.68
C PRO A 237 -6.35 -39.30 -0.26
N ASP A 238 -6.19 -39.75 0.98
CA ASP A 238 -4.90 -40.05 1.61
C ASP A 238 -4.39 -41.44 1.19
N VAL A 239 -4.02 -41.57 -0.07
CA VAL A 239 -3.60 -42.85 -0.67
C VAL A 239 -2.26 -42.77 -1.39
N LEU A 240 -1.74 -41.56 -1.62
CA LEU A 240 -0.47 -41.29 -2.29
C LEU A 240 0.33 -40.30 -1.46
N ASP A 241 1.64 -40.48 -1.45
CA ASP A 241 2.56 -39.50 -0.88
C ASP A 241 2.63 -38.24 -1.76
N GLY A 242 3.03 -37.12 -1.16
CA GLY A 242 3.04 -35.80 -1.82
C GLY A 242 3.69 -35.76 -3.22
N PRO A 243 4.92 -36.29 -3.40
CA PRO A 243 5.58 -36.31 -4.71
C PRO A 243 4.86 -37.18 -5.75
N GLU A 244 4.39 -38.36 -5.36
CA GLU A 244 3.67 -39.28 -6.27
C GLU A 244 2.35 -38.66 -6.73
N LEU A 245 1.62 -38.02 -5.79
CA LEU A 245 0.40 -37.31 -6.09
C LEU A 245 0.64 -36.12 -7.02
N GLN A 246 1.76 -35.41 -6.86
CA GLN A 246 2.13 -34.32 -7.75
C GLN A 246 2.32 -34.82 -9.19
N ASP A 247 3.11 -35.88 -9.38
CA ASP A 247 3.38 -36.47 -10.70
C ASP A 247 2.08 -36.98 -11.35
N VAL A 248 1.23 -37.66 -10.59
CA VAL A 248 -0.06 -38.19 -11.07
C VAL A 248 -0.98 -37.06 -11.54
N LEU A 249 -1.10 -35.97 -10.77
CA LEU A 249 -1.91 -34.83 -11.14
C LEU A 249 -1.34 -34.10 -12.36
N GLU A 250 -0.03 -33.91 -12.41
CA GLU A 250 0.65 -33.28 -13.55
C GLU A 250 0.41 -34.06 -14.84
N ILE A 251 0.65 -35.38 -14.84
CA ILE A 251 0.41 -36.25 -15.99
C ILE A 251 -1.07 -36.24 -16.39
N HIS A 252 -2.00 -36.24 -15.43
CA HIS A 252 -3.43 -36.21 -15.74
C HIS A 252 -3.85 -34.91 -16.41
N PHE A 253 -3.38 -33.77 -15.90
CA PHE A 253 -3.72 -32.45 -16.43
C PHE A 253 -2.88 -32.01 -17.64
N GLN A 254 -1.84 -32.76 -17.99
CA GLN A 254 -1.11 -32.58 -19.24
C GLN A 254 -1.79 -33.29 -20.43
N LYS A 255 -2.64 -34.28 -20.18
CA LYS A 255 -3.28 -35.09 -21.24
C LYS A 255 -4.32 -34.27 -22.03
N PRO A 256 -4.13 -34.06 -23.35
CA PRO A 256 -5.06 -33.28 -24.18
C PRO A 256 -6.46 -33.91 -24.27
N THR A 257 -6.55 -35.23 -24.12
CA THR A 257 -7.82 -35.98 -24.11
C THR A 257 -8.76 -35.58 -22.97
N ARG A 258 -8.25 -34.92 -21.93
CA ARG A 258 -9.01 -34.41 -20.78
C ARG A 258 -9.14 -32.89 -20.79
N GLY A 259 -8.81 -32.26 -21.92
CA GLY A 259 -8.73 -30.80 -22.02
C GLY A 259 -7.51 -30.20 -21.32
N GLY A 260 -6.52 -31.04 -21.00
CA GLY A 260 -5.25 -30.65 -20.41
C GLY A 260 -4.28 -30.01 -21.42
N GLY A 261 -3.17 -29.50 -20.90
CA GLY A 261 -2.16 -28.77 -21.66
C GLY A 261 -0.88 -28.58 -20.85
N GLU A 262 -0.01 -27.66 -21.25
CA GLU A 262 1.26 -27.44 -20.53
C GLU A 262 1.01 -26.91 -19.11
N VAL A 263 1.50 -27.67 -18.12
CA VAL A 263 1.40 -27.35 -16.69
C VAL A 263 2.69 -26.64 -16.29
N GLU A 264 2.56 -25.45 -15.69
CA GLU A 264 3.70 -24.68 -15.19
C GLU A 264 4.11 -25.15 -13.79
N ALA A 265 3.11 -25.40 -12.92
CA ALA A 265 3.35 -25.80 -11.55
C ALA A 265 2.19 -26.59 -10.94
N VAL A 266 2.53 -27.54 -10.07
CA VAL A 266 1.58 -28.27 -9.21
C VAL A 266 2.08 -28.19 -7.77
N ILE A 267 1.21 -27.74 -6.85
CA ILE A 267 1.51 -27.65 -5.43
C ILE A 267 0.48 -28.47 -4.66
N VAL A 268 0.93 -29.54 -4.02
CA VAL A 268 0.06 -30.48 -3.30
C VAL A 268 0.09 -30.20 -1.79
N VAL A 269 -1.07 -30.27 -1.15
CA VAL A 269 -1.25 -30.24 0.30
C VAL A 269 -1.88 -31.56 0.73
N PRO A 270 -1.10 -32.50 1.29
CA PRO A 270 -1.61 -33.80 1.72
C PRO A 270 -2.72 -33.68 2.79
N PRO A 271 -3.59 -34.70 2.91
CA PRO A 271 -4.56 -34.78 4.00
C PRO A 271 -3.89 -34.65 5.37
N GLY A 272 -4.55 -33.97 6.31
CA GLY A 272 -4.01 -33.71 7.65
C GLY A 272 -2.97 -32.58 7.73
N GLN A 273 -2.47 -32.06 6.60
CA GLN A 273 -1.60 -30.89 6.56
C GLN A 273 -2.37 -29.61 6.21
N ARG A 274 -1.71 -28.45 6.38
CA ARG A 274 -2.22 -27.15 5.95
C ARG A 274 -1.18 -26.46 5.10
N GLY A 275 -1.58 -26.00 3.91
CA GLY A 275 -0.72 -25.25 3.01
C GLY A 275 -1.08 -23.78 2.96
N LEU A 276 -0.13 -22.94 2.57
CA LEU A 276 -0.36 -21.52 2.28
C LEU A 276 0.24 -21.20 0.93
N ALA A 277 -0.60 -20.83 -0.04
CA ALA A 277 -0.15 -20.32 -1.32
C ALA A 277 0.05 -18.80 -1.23
N VAL A 278 1.19 -18.30 -1.71
CA VAL A 278 1.51 -16.88 -1.71
C VAL A 278 1.56 -16.39 -3.16
N PHE A 279 0.61 -15.54 -3.54
CA PHE A 279 0.55 -14.95 -4.87
C PHE A 279 1.13 -13.54 -4.85
N THR A 280 1.95 -13.21 -5.85
CA THR A 280 2.57 -11.89 -6.02
C THR A 280 2.05 -11.22 -7.30
N ALA A 281 2.33 -9.94 -7.50
CA ALA A 281 1.92 -9.19 -8.70
C ALA A 281 2.43 -9.76 -10.05
N LYS A 282 3.38 -10.72 -10.03
CA LYS A 282 3.85 -11.44 -11.23
C LYS A 282 3.12 -12.77 -11.45
N SER A 283 2.39 -13.25 -10.45
CA SER A 283 1.77 -14.58 -10.38
C SER A 283 0.24 -14.51 -10.51
N VAL A 284 -0.32 -13.32 -10.74
CA VAL A 284 -1.75 -13.00 -10.83
C VAL A 284 -2.06 -12.44 -12.20
#